data_AF-A0A959V751-F1
#
_entry.id   AF-A0A959V751-F1
#
_cell.length_a   1.000
_cell.length_b   1.000
_cell.length_c   1.000
_cell.angle_alpha   90.00
_cell.angle_beta   90.00
_cell.angle_gamma   90.00
#
_symmetry.space_group_name_H-M   'P 1'
#
loop_
_entity.id
_entity.type
_entity.pdbx_description
1 polymer ?
#
loop_
_entity_poly.entity_id
_entity_poly.type
_entity_poly.pdbx_seq_one_letter_code
_entity_poly.pdbx_strand_id
1 'polypeptide(L)'
;YLRERIGSQNIALKHLVITDLHQWYLFDAATWEKPVAQDKALVKRFQDFEAGRLAGRQTDFFYKEVAAPFFDSLDVELPVVYFTLDSYSKILRNADRKDDAPLIALHKLLSPQHLLKLPFANDSNSLDRVFYAELLHLIGLEEVKEKGKWLIGRKPPERRDRASLLEAAITQLDSLDKLERVERLHTYGDNRDEQFFHVALELCITWVNRVLFLKLLEAQVVTYHGGSKAHTFLHSGRVRNYDDLNSLFFQVLARKPQERSTSMAERFGNVPYLNSSLFEPTELEHRTLFISNLADEQPLPLHKATVLKDDRLKRLSGTLPALDYLFRFLDAYDFTSEGGEEVQEENKRLINASVLGLIFEKINGYKDGSFFTPGFITMYMCREALRPAVLRRFNAAFEAEGAKACADFNELRDRIDSGREARAAANALINGLRICDPAVGSGHFLVSALNELIAIKSELGILSHRNGDRVRHQRIAVENDELVVYDEEEG
;
A
#
# COMPACT_ATOMS: atom_id res chain seq x y z
N TYR A 1 -7.06 -1.17 -38.75
CA TYR A 1 -6.33 -2.42 -38.41
C TYR A 1 -5.35 -2.86 -39.50
N LEU A 2 -5.80 -3.38 -40.66
CA LEU A 2 -4.89 -3.96 -41.68
C LEU A 2 -3.78 -3.02 -42.17
N ARG A 3 -4.05 -1.73 -42.36
CA ARG A 3 -3.01 -0.73 -42.70
C ARG A 3 -1.89 -0.67 -41.67
N GLU A 4 -2.23 -0.64 -40.38
CA GLU A 4 -1.24 -0.66 -39.30
C GLU A 4 -0.52 -2.00 -39.20
N ARG A 5 -1.28 -3.10 -39.11
CA ARG A 5 -0.74 -4.42 -38.83
C ARG A 5 0.06 -5.00 -40.00
N ILE A 6 -0.44 -4.86 -41.23
CA ILE A 6 0.15 -5.43 -42.46
C ILE A 6 1.00 -4.39 -43.18
N GLY A 7 0.48 -3.18 -43.40
CA GLY A 7 1.18 -2.12 -44.13
C GLY A 7 2.38 -1.57 -43.36
N SER A 8 2.14 -1.10 -42.13
CA SER A 8 3.18 -0.55 -41.25
C SER A 8 3.93 -1.60 -40.43
N GLN A 9 3.57 -2.88 -40.56
CA GLN A 9 4.14 -3.99 -39.77
C GLN A 9 4.12 -3.74 -38.24
N ASN A 10 3.10 -3.03 -37.76
CA ASN A 10 2.97 -2.68 -36.36
C ASN A 10 2.56 -3.92 -35.53
N ILE A 11 3.53 -4.49 -34.81
CA ILE A 11 3.33 -5.65 -33.91
C ILE A 11 2.96 -5.25 -32.48
N ALA A 12 2.82 -3.95 -32.19
CA ALA A 12 2.60 -3.42 -30.86
C ALA A 12 1.18 -2.87 -30.65
N LEU A 13 0.25 -3.16 -31.56
CA LEU A 13 -1.16 -2.78 -31.42
C LEU A 13 -1.76 -3.32 -30.12
N LYS A 14 -2.46 -2.46 -29.38
CA LYS A 14 -3.02 -2.77 -28.05
C LYS A 14 -4.52 -3.01 -28.12
N HIS A 15 -5.26 -2.01 -28.58
CA HIS A 15 -6.71 -2.06 -28.76
C HIS A 15 -7.12 -1.45 -30.09
N LEU A 16 -8.30 -1.85 -30.57
CA LEU A 16 -9.00 -1.22 -31.68
C LEU A 16 -10.23 -0.53 -31.12
N VAL A 17 -10.33 0.77 -31.38
CA VAL A 17 -11.43 1.60 -30.86
C VAL A 17 -12.27 2.08 -32.03
N ILE A 18 -13.57 1.81 -31.97
CA ILE A 18 -14.57 2.39 -32.88
C ILE A 18 -15.48 3.26 -32.03
N THR A 19 -15.62 4.53 -32.41
CA THR A 19 -16.44 5.48 -31.65
C THR A 19 -16.95 6.63 -32.50
N ASP A 20 -18.12 7.15 -32.14
CA ASP A 20 -18.71 8.40 -32.63
C ASP A 20 -18.72 9.51 -31.56
N LEU A 21 -17.88 9.37 -30.53
CA LEU A 21 -17.81 10.12 -29.27
C LEU A 21 -18.82 9.70 -28.20
N HIS A 22 -20.02 9.23 -28.57
CA HIS A 22 -21.04 8.81 -27.62
C HIS A 22 -20.96 7.32 -27.35
N GLN A 23 -20.90 6.53 -28.42
CA GLN A 23 -20.79 5.08 -28.41
C GLN A 23 -19.33 4.68 -28.56
N TRP A 24 -18.89 3.71 -27.76
CA TRP A 24 -17.52 3.22 -27.76
C TRP A 24 -17.51 1.70 -27.83
N TYR A 25 -16.73 1.19 -28.78
CA TYR A 25 -16.46 -0.23 -28.96
C TYR A 25 -14.95 -0.44 -28.87
N LEU A 26 -14.50 -1.15 -27.83
CA LEU A 26 -13.11 -1.48 -27.59
C LEU A 26 -12.88 -2.98 -27.83
N PHE A 27 -11.97 -3.30 -28.75
CA PHE A 27 -11.51 -4.66 -29.00
C PHE A 27 -10.06 -4.80 -28.59
N ASP A 28 -9.71 -5.93 -27.98
CA ASP A 28 -8.29 -6.30 -27.84
C ASP A 28 -7.70 -6.57 -29.22
N ALA A 29 -6.62 -5.88 -29.58
CA ALA A 29 -6.00 -6.06 -30.91
C ALA A 29 -5.48 -7.49 -31.13
N ALA A 30 -5.18 -8.25 -30.07
CA ALA A 30 -4.71 -9.62 -30.16
C ALA A 30 -5.78 -10.60 -30.66
N THR A 31 -7.07 -10.35 -30.37
CA THR A 31 -8.16 -11.24 -30.82
C THR A 31 -8.38 -11.17 -32.32
N TRP A 32 -7.92 -10.09 -32.97
CA TRP A 32 -7.99 -9.89 -34.42
C TRP A 32 -6.86 -10.59 -35.19
N GLU A 33 -5.79 -11.03 -34.50
CA GLU A 33 -4.59 -11.54 -35.16
C GLU A 33 -4.88 -12.83 -35.94
N LYS A 34 -5.46 -13.84 -35.28
CA LYS A 34 -5.77 -15.14 -35.90
C LYS A 34 -6.88 -15.07 -36.96
N PRO A 35 -8.07 -14.49 -36.69
CA PRO A 35 -9.15 -14.49 -37.67
C PRO A 35 -8.89 -13.50 -38.82
N VAL A 36 -8.19 -12.39 -38.61
CA VAL A 36 -8.07 -11.32 -39.62
C VAL A 36 -6.66 -11.19 -40.18
N ALA A 37 -5.64 -10.98 -39.35
CA ALA A 37 -4.27 -10.74 -39.86
C ALA A 37 -3.58 -11.98 -40.42
N GLN A 38 -3.97 -13.18 -39.96
CA GLN A 38 -3.42 -14.46 -40.44
C GLN A 38 -4.24 -15.07 -41.59
N ASP A 39 -5.39 -14.47 -41.95
CA ASP A 39 -6.15 -14.89 -43.11
C ASP A 39 -5.42 -14.49 -44.40
N LYS A 40 -4.80 -15.48 -45.05
CA LYS A 40 -4.00 -15.26 -46.25
C LYS A 40 -4.81 -14.71 -47.42
N ALA A 41 -6.10 -15.06 -47.53
CA ALA A 41 -6.94 -14.62 -48.63
C ALA A 41 -7.30 -13.14 -48.48
N LEU A 42 -7.72 -12.73 -47.28
CA LEU A 42 -8.00 -11.34 -46.95
C LEU A 42 -6.75 -10.48 -47.08
N VAL A 43 -5.62 -10.90 -46.50
CA VAL A 43 -4.37 -10.13 -46.54
C VAL A 43 -3.90 -9.93 -47.98
N LYS A 44 -3.99 -10.96 -48.83
CA LYS A 44 -3.66 -10.84 -50.25
C LYS A 44 -4.56 -9.83 -50.96
N ARG A 45 -5.89 -9.91 -50.76
CA ARG A 45 -6.85 -8.95 -51.34
C ARG A 45 -6.59 -7.52 -50.86
N PHE A 46 -6.24 -7.34 -49.59
CA PHE A 46 -5.86 -6.05 -49.03
C PHE A 46 -4.58 -5.49 -49.67
N GLN A 47 -3.55 -6.32 -49.87
CA GLN A 47 -2.33 -5.92 -50.56
C GLN A 47 -2.57 -5.56 -52.03
N ASP A 48 -3.43 -6.31 -52.73
CA ASP A 48 -3.83 -6.00 -54.11
C ASP A 48 -4.63 -4.68 -54.18
N PHE A 49 -5.47 -4.40 -53.18
CA PHE A 49 -6.18 -3.12 -53.05
C PHE A 49 -5.21 -1.94 -52.85
N GLU A 50 -4.30 -2.02 -51.86
CA GLU A 50 -3.33 -0.97 -51.57
C GLU A 50 -2.35 -0.75 -52.74
N ALA A 51 -2.03 -1.80 -53.51
CA ALA A 51 -1.24 -1.71 -54.74
C ALA A 51 -2.04 -1.24 -55.97
N GLY A 52 -3.33 -0.95 -55.84
CA GLY A 52 -4.19 -0.47 -56.93
C GLY A 52 -4.45 -1.49 -58.04
N ARG A 53 -4.31 -2.80 -57.74
CA ARG A 53 -4.54 -3.91 -58.68
C ARG A 53 -6.00 -4.33 -58.77
N LEU A 54 -6.84 -3.92 -57.82
CA LEU A 54 -8.29 -4.16 -57.85
C LEU A 54 -9.01 -3.08 -58.67
N ALA A 55 -10.26 -3.40 -59.07
CA ALA A 55 -11.09 -2.52 -59.89
C ALA A 55 -11.41 -1.16 -59.24
N GLY A 56 -11.45 -1.10 -57.90
CA GLY A 56 -11.65 0.14 -57.15
C GLY A 56 -10.44 0.50 -56.29
N ARG A 57 -10.19 1.81 -56.18
CA ARG A 57 -9.08 2.40 -55.39
C ARG A 57 -9.55 3.17 -54.16
N GLN A 58 -10.86 3.34 -53.99
CA GLN A 58 -11.43 4.07 -52.86
C GLN A 58 -11.69 3.14 -51.68
N THR A 59 -11.61 3.69 -50.47
CA THR A 59 -11.87 2.94 -49.22
C THR A 59 -13.28 2.33 -49.19
N ASP A 60 -14.28 3.02 -49.75
CA ASP A 60 -15.66 2.50 -49.86
C ASP A 60 -15.73 1.17 -50.65
N PHE A 61 -14.96 1.07 -51.74
CA PHE A 61 -14.84 -0.16 -52.52
C PHE A 61 -14.24 -1.29 -51.68
N PHE A 62 -13.17 -1.01 -50.93
CA PHE A 62 -12.56 -2.02 -50.05
C PHE A 62 -13.56 -2.53 -49.01
N TYR A 63 -14.31 -1.64 -48.37
CA TYR A 63 -15.28 -2.06 -47.36
C TYR A 63 -16.41 -2.90 -47.96
N LYS A 64 -16.98 -2.50 -49.10
CA LYS A 64 -18.10 -3.19 -49.74
C LYS A 64 -17.71 -4.51 -50.41
N GLU A 65 -16.60 -4.52 -51.14
CA GLU A 65 -16.26 -5.65 -52.03
C GLU A 65 -15.22 -6.61 -51.44
N VAL A 66 -14.51 -6.20 -50.38
CA VAL A 66 -13.46 -7.03 -49.74
C VAL A 66 -13.78 -7.32 -48.29
N ALA A 67 -13.99 -6.29 -47.47
CA ALA A 67 -14.16 -6.47 -46.02
C ALA A 67 -15.53 -7.08 -45.67
N ALA A 68 -16.64 -6.53 -46.19
CA ALA A 68 -17.98 -7.03 -45.86
C ALA A 68 -18.15 -8.52 -46.22
N PRO A 69 -17.81 -9.00 -47.44
CA PRO A 69 -17.91 -10.42 -47.76
C PRO A 69 -17.03 -11.32 -46.88
N PHE A 70 -15.88 -10.82 -46.43
CA PHE A 70 -15.02 -11.54 -45.50
C PHE A 70 -15.69 -11.68 -44.12
N PHE A 71 -16.18 -10.58 -43.55
CA PHE A 71 -16.83 -10.59 -42.23
C PHE A 71 -18.18 -11.32 -42.24
N ASP A 72 -18.94 -11.25 -43.33
CA ASP A 72 -20.18 -12.01 -43.51
C ASP A 72 -19.93 -13.53 -43.55
N SER A 73 -18.72 -13.94 -44.00
CA SER A 73 -18.29 -15.34 -44.03
C SER A 73 -17.56 -15.80 -42.76
N LEU A 74 -17.29 -14.88 -41.83
CA LEU A 74 -16.45 -15.14 -40.67
C LEU A 74 -17.27 -15.77 -39.54
N ASP A 75 -17.10 -17.08 -39.33
CA ASP A 75 -17.75 -17.84 -38.25
C ASP A 75 -16.88 -17.83 -36.98
N VAL A 76 -16.61 -16.64 -36.44
CA VAL A 76 -15.82 -16.44 -35.22
C VAL A 76 -16.42 -15.30 -34.40
N GLU A 77 -16.66 -15.56 -33.11
CA GLU A 77 -17.05 -14.51 -32.17
C GLU A 77 -15.83 -13.64 -31.80
N LEU A 78 -15.96 -12.33 -31.98
CA LEU A 78 -14.96 -11.34 -31.59
C LEU A 78 -15.41 -10.63 -30.30
N PRO A 79 -14.74 -10.86 -29.16
CA PRO A 79 -15.07 -10.17 -27.91
C PRO A 79 -14.90 -8.65 -28.05
N VAL A 80 -15.89 -7.90 -27.57
CA VAL A 80 -15.91 -6.44 -27.58
C VAL A 80 -16.42 -5.90 -26.25
N VAL A 81 -15.78 -4.84 -25.76
CA VAL A 81 -16.32 -4.04 -24.66
C VAL A 81 -17.09 -2.87 -25.28
N TYR A 82 -18.37 -2.76 -24.95
CA TYR A 82 -19.24 -1.69 -25.41
C TYR A 82 -19.72 -0.83 -24.25
N PHE A 83 -19.69 0.49 -24.41
CA PHE A 83 -20.36 1.43 -23.51
C PHE A 83 -20.84 2.67 -24.27
N THR A 84 -21.80 3.39 -23.68
CA THR A 84 -22.22 4.72 -24.16
C THR A 84 -22.12 5.74 -23.05
N LEU A 85 -21.56 6.92 -23.36
CA LEU A 85 -21.45 8.02 -22.40
C LEU A 85 -22.82 8.54 -21.95
N ASP A 86 -23.86 8.38 -22.76
CA ASP A 86 -25.21 8.82 -22.43
C ASP A 86 -25.76 8.09 -21.20
N SER A 87 -25.37 6.81 -21.00
CA SER A 87 -25.71 6.02 -19.82
C SER A 87 -25.17 6.62 -18.52
N TYR A 88 -24.10 7.41 -18.61
CA TYR A 88 -23.45 8.06 -17.47
C TYR A 88 -23.84 9.54 -17.36
N SER A 89 -24.61 10.10 -18.29
CA SER A 89 -24.89 11.54 -18.38
C SER A 89 -25.57 12.13 -17.15
N LYS A 90 -26.42 11.36 -16.46
CA LYS A 90 -27.08 11.79 -15.22
C LYS A 90 -26.09 11.90 -14.07
N ILE A 91 -25.22 10.89 -13.94
CA ILE A 91 -24.19 10.82 -12.90
C ILE A 91 -23.17 11.93 -13.13
N LEU A 92 -22.64 12.05 -14.35
CA LEU A 92 -21.66 13.08 -14.73
C LEU A 92 -22.16 14.54 -14.56
N ARG A 93 -23.46 14.75 -14.34
CA ARG A 93 -24.09 16.08 -14.23
C ARG A 93 -24.75 16.33 -12.87
N ASN A 94 -24.70 15.38 -11.94
CA ASN A 94 -25.12 15.61 -10.56
C ASN A 94 -23.92 16.12 -9.74
N ALA A 95 -24.16 16.50 -8.48
CA ALA A 95 -23.11 16.88 -7.54
C ALA A 95 -23.01 15.88 -6.37
N ASP A 96 -23.73 14.76 -6.45
CA ASP A 96 -23.73 13.75 -5.38
C ASP A 96 -22.65 12.71 -5.66
N ARG A 97 -21.56 12.81 -4.92
CA ARG A 97 -20.38 11.94 -5.05
C ARG A 97 -20.68 10.46 -4.79
N LYS A 98 -21.78 10.13 -4.10
CA LYS A 98 -22.18 8.74 -3.88
C LYS A 98 -22.62 8.05 -5.16
N ASP A 99 -23.06 8.84 -6.15
CA ASP A 99 -23.50 8.32 -7.44
C ASP A 99 -22.33 8.03 -8.38
N ASP A 100 -21.09 8.35 -8.02
CA ASP A 100 -19.90 8.23 -8.88
C ASP A 100 -19.34 6.80 -8.97
N ALA A 101 -19.76 5.88 -8.10
CA ALA A 101 -19.27 4.48 -8.11
C ALA A 101 -19.35 3.80 -9.50
N PRO A 102 -20.41 3.97 -10.31
CA PRO A 102 -20.48 3.41 -11.66
C PRO A 102 -19.45 4.02 -12.64
N LEU A 103 -18.90 5.20 -12.36
CA LEU A 103 -17.86 5.84 -13.19
C LEU A 103 -16.49 5.17 -13.02
N ILE A 104 -16.27 4.41 -11.94
CA ILE A 104 -14.99 3.76 -11.66
C ILE A 104 -14.63 2.77 -12.77
N ALA A 105 -15.59 1.95 -13.21
CA ALA A 105 -15.38 1.00 -14.30
C ALA A 105 -15.00 1.72 -15.61
N LEU A 106 -15.70 2.82 -15.91
CA LEU A 106 -15.44 3.65 -17.09
C LEU A 106 -14.04 4.30 -17.01
N HIS A 107 -13.67 4.82 -15.85
CA HIS A 107 -12.36 5.41 -15.59
C HIS A 107 -11.24 4.36 -15.75
N LYS A 108 -11.40 3.18 -15.15
CA LYS A 108 -10.44 2.07 -15.29
C LYS A 108 -10.29 1.65 -16.76
N LEU A 109 -11.39 1.54 -17.49
CA LEU A 109 -11.40 1.17 -18.91
C LEU A 109 -10.67 2.19 -19.80
N LEU A 110 -10.89 3.48 -19.55
CA LEU A 110 -10.27 4.57 -20.31
C LEU A 110 -8.91 5.02 -19.77
N SER A 111 -8.41 4.36 -18.72
CA SER A 111 -7.12 4.68 -18.12
C SER A 111 -5.96 4.40 -19.09
N PRO A 112 -4.84 5.15 -19.00
CA PRO A 112 -3.63 4.85 -19.76
C PRO A 112 -3.13 3.42 -19.54
N GLN A 113 -3.27 2.91 -18.31
CA GLN A 113 -2.84 1.56 -17.93
C GLN A 113 -3.56 0.50 -18.76
N HIS A 114 -4.88 0.60 -18.85
CA HIS A 114 -5.68 -0.32 -19.66
C HIS A 114 -5.45 -0.11 -21.16
N LEU A 115 -5.56 1.12 -21.65
CA LEU A 115 -5.51 1.43 -23.09
C LEU A 115 -4.15 1.17 -23.73
N LEU A 116 -3.06 1.36 -22.98
CA LEU A 116 -1.71 1.14 -23.50
C LEU A 116 -1.15 -0.23 -23.12
N LYS A 117 -1.94 -1.06 -22.41
CA LYS A 117 -1.49 -2.30 -21.75
C LYS A 117 -0.17 -2.09 -21.01
N LEU A 118 -0.08 -0.97 -20.29
CA LEU A 118 1.06 -0.75 -19.40
C LEU A 118 0.92 -1.74 -18.25
N PRO A 119 2.03 -2.23 -17.69
CA PRO A 119 1.95 -2.87 -16.39
C PRO A 119 1.21 -1.93 -15.45
N PHE A 120 0.28 -2.46 -14.65
CA PHE A 120 -0.25 -1.69 -13.53
C PHE A 120 0.96 -1.21 -12.73
N ALA A 121 1.20 0.10 -12.77
CA ALA A 121 2.47 0.67 -12.32
C ALA A 121 2.64 0.62 -10.80
N ASN A 122 1.64 0.13 -10.09
CA ASN A 122 1.71 -0.05 -8.66
C ASN A 122 1.72 -1.55 -8.41
N ASP A 123 2.92 -2.13 -8.24
CA ASP A 123 3.05 -2.82 -6.97
C ASP A 123 2.81 -1.72 -5.95
N SER A 124 1.63 -1.69 -5.33
CA SER A 124 1.26 -0.70 -4.33
C SER A 124 2.25 -0.70 -3.17
N ASN A 125 3.00 -1.80 -3.06
CA ASN A 125 4.13 -2.00 -2.19
C ASN A 125 5.44 -1.41 -2.73
N SER A 126 5.49 -0.73 -3.87
CA SER A 126 6.73 -0.14 -4.38
C SER A 126 7.00 1.23 -3.74
N LEU A 127 8.27 1.47 -3.40
CA LEU A 127 8.69 2.69 -2.70
C LEU A 127 8.38 3.97 -3.52
N ASP A 128 7.49 4.84 -3.02
CA ASP A 128 7.34 6.19 -3.56
C ASP A 128 8.61 7.00 -3.25
N ARG A 129 9.42 7.24 -4.29
CA ARG A 129 10.71 7.94 -4.17
C ARG A 129 10.57 9.41 -3.76
N VAL A 130 9.46 10.06 -4.09
CA VAL A 130 9.22 11.47 -3.75
C VAL A 130 8.87 11.58 -2.27
N PHE A 131 7.92 10.76 -1.80
CA PHE A 131 7.58 10.63 -0.40
C PHE A 131 8.82 10.33 0.43
N TYR A 132 9.58 9.29 0.02
CA TYR A 132 10.77 8.86 0.72
C TYR A 132 11.85 9.95 0.83
N ALA A 133 12.19 10.62 -0.28
CA ALA A 133 13.21 11.66 -0.27
C ALA A 133 12.81 12.88 0.59
N GLU A 134 11.53 13.27 0.55
CA GLU A 134 11.03 14.37 1.37
C GLU A 134 10.93 14.01 2.85
N LEU A 135 10.57 12.76 3.19
CA LEU A 135 10.60 12.26 4.56
C LEU A 135 12.03 12.24 5.12
N LEU A 136 13.03 11.78 4.36
CA LEU A 136 14.44 11.87 4.78
C LEU A 136 14.85 13.33 5.05
N HIS A 137 14.40 14.25 4.20
CA HIS A 137 14.68 15.67 4.39
C HIS A 137 14.10 16.22 5.72
N LEU A 138 12.84 15.89 6.05
CA LEU A 138 12.17 16.24 7.31
C LEU A 138 12.90 15.68 8.53
N ILE A 139 13.42 14.44 8.43
CA ILE A 139 14.20 13.82 9.50
C ILE A 139 15.58 14.49 9.63
N GLY A 140 16.19 14.93 8.55
CA GLY A 140 17.56 15.47 8.54
C GLY A 140 18.60 14.54 7.91
N LEU A 141 18.15 13.60 7.07
CA LEU A 141 18.94 12.55 6.44
C LEU A 141 19.02 12.74 4.92
N GLU A 142 19.93 12.02 4.29
CA GLU A 142 20.02 11.87 2.83
C GLU A 142 20.54 10.49 2.41
N GLU A 143 20.24 10.05 1.19
CA GLU A 143 20.88 8.88 0.59
C GLU A 143 22.30 9.24 0.14
N VAL A 144 23.30 8.51 0.64
CA VAL A 144 24.71 8.65 0.31
C VAL A 144 25.19 7.37 -0.38
N LYS A 145 25.98 7.51 -1.45
CA LYS A 145 26.55 6.36 -2.14
C LYS A 145 27.95 6.07 -1.60
N GLU A 146 28.10 4.98 -0.86
CA GLU A 146 29.39 4.51 -0.34
C GLU A 146 29.72 3.11 -0.88
N LYS A 147 30.94 2.94 -1.40
CA LYS A 147 31.45 1.64 -1.90
C LYS A 147 30.48 0.91 -2.86
N GLY A 148 29.72 1.66 -3.65
CA GLY A 148 28.75 1.13 -4.61
C GLY A 148 27.36 0.80 -4.02
N LYS A 149 27.15 0.90 -2.71
CA LYS A 149 25.86 0.75 -2.03
C LYS A 149 25.26 2.11 -1.70
N TRP A 150 23.94 2.22 -1.71
CA TRP A 150 23.21 3.38 -1.20
C TRP A 150 22.92 3.16 0.28
N LEU A 151 23.41 4.07 1.11
CA LEU A 151 23.19 4.10 2.55
C LEU A 151 22.47 5.39 2.91
N ILE A 152 21.90 5.44 4.11
CA ILE A 152 21.31 6.66 4.63
C ILE A 152 22.27 7.27 5.63
N GLY A 153 22.61 8.54 5.40
CA GLY A 153 23.54 9.28 6.22
C GLY A 153 22.93 10.57 6.76
N ARG A 154 23.54 11.07 7.83
CA ARG A 154 23.34 12.45 8.29
C ARG A 154 23.82 13.42 7.20
N LYS A 155 23.06 14.48 6.92
CA LYS A 155 23.49 15.52 5.98
C LYS A 155 24.86 16.10 6.40
N PRO A 156 25.73 16.49 5.46
CA PRO A 156 27.00 17.12 5.79
C PRO A 156 26.77 18.47 6.49
N PRO A 157 27.72 18.96 7.31
CA PRO A 157 27.53 20.13 8.16
C PRO A 157 26.91 21.35 7.47
N GLU A 158 27.32 21.64 6.23
CA GLU A 158 26.87 22.80 5.45
C GLU A 158 25.41 22.71 4.97
N ARG A 159 24.81 21.52 5.02
CA ARG A 159 23.44 21.24 4.59
C ARG A 159 22.54 20.75 5.73
N ARG A 160 23.02 20.81 6.98
CA ARG A 160 22.22 20.41 8.15
C ARG A 160 21.21 21.50 8.48
N ASP A 161 19.95 21.10 8.57
CA ASP A 161 18.86 21.98 8.97
C ASP A 161 18.60 21.78 10.47
N ARG A 162 18.86 22.81 11.30
CA ARG A 162 18.69 22.73 12.76
C ARG A 162 17.28 22.34 13.21
N ALA A 163 16.28 22.68 12.40
CA ALA A 163 14.88 22.38 12.62
C ALA A 163 14.49 20.94 12.23
N SER A 164 15.35 20.20 11.54
CA SER A 164 15.09 18.79 11.21
C SER A 164 15.09 17.93 12.48
N LEU A 165 14.30 16.86 12.47
CA LEU A 165 14.03 16.06 13.67
C LEU A 165 15.32 15.55 14.34
N LEU A 166 16.27 15.08 13.53
CA LEU A 166 17.56 14.56 13.96
C LEU A 166 18.42 15.64 14.60
N GLU A 167 18.57 16.80 13.95
CA GLU A 167 19.42 17.88 14.47
C GLU A 167 18.80 18.51 15.73
N ALA A 168 17.48 18.60 15.79
CA ALA A 168 16.77 19.04 16.99
C ALA A 168 16.99 18.07 18.15
N ALA A 169 16.91 16.76 17.91
CA ALA A 169 17.18 15.74 18.92
C ALA A 169 18.64 15.76 19.39
N ILE A 170 19.61 15.84 18.48
CA ILE A 170 21.05 15.95 18.81
C ILE A 170 21.31 17.17 19.69
N THR A 171 20.73 18.33 19.32
CA THR A 171 20.87 19.57 20.10
C THR A 171 20.36 19.41 21.52
N GLN A 172 19.24 18.72 21.72
CA GLN A 172 18.68 18.46 23.05
C GLN A 172 19.46 17.40 23.83
N LEU A 173 20.00 16.38 23.15
CA LEU A 173 20.82 15.35 23.79
C LEU A 173 22.10 15.95 24.38
N ASP A 174 22.71 16.85 23.62
CA ASP A 174 23.93 17.55 24.00
C ASP A 174 23.66 18.58 25.11
N SER A 175 22.65 19.44 24.93
CA SER A 175 22.35 20.51 25.89
C SER A 175 21.94 20.00 27.28
N LEU A 176 21.30 18.84 27.34
CA LEU A 176 20.82 18.21 28.57
C LEU A 176 21.75 17.10 29.08
N ASP A 177 22.91 16.92 28.45
CA ASP A 177 23.94 15.91 28.78
C ASP A 177 23.34 14.51 28.99
N LYS A 178 22.54 14.07 28.02
CA LYS A 178 21.75 12.82 28.10
C LYS A 178 22.50 11.60 27.60
N LEU A 179 23.53 11.80 26.79
CA LEU A 179 24.24 10.71 26.12
C LEU A 179 24.90 9.74 27.12
N GLU A 180 25.39 10.25 28.26
CA GLU A 180 26.03 9.46 29.30
C GLU A 180 25.09 8.51 30.04
N ARG A 181 23.77 8.69 29.89
CA ARG A 181 22.73 7.83 30.48
C ARG A 181 22.41 6.60 29.64
N VAL A 182 22.90 6.56 28.40
CA VAL A 182 22.63 5.48 27.46
C VAL A 182 23.49 4.27 27.81
N GLU A 183 22.82 3.13 28.00
CA GLU A 183 23.50 1.87 28.24
C GLU A 183 24.24 1.40 26.99
N ARG A 184 25.44 0.82 27.19
CA ARG A 184 26.28 0.30 26.10
C ARG A 184 26.53 1.31 24.98
N LEU A 185 26.71 2.60 25.31
CA LEU A 185 26.91 3.69 24.35
C LEU A 185 27.92 3.41 23.22
N HIS A 186 28.96 2.60 23.47
CA HIS A 186 29.93 2.17 22.45
C HIS A 186 29.29 1.42 21.25
N THR A 187 28.11 0.82 21.38
CA THR A 187 27.39 0.19 20.25
C THR A 187 26.81 1.24 19.29
N TYR A 188 26.66 2.47 19.75
CA TYR A 188 26.17 3.60 18.98
C TYR A 188 27.30 4.34 18.24
N GLY A 189 28.53 3.83 18.19
CA GLY A 189 29.60 4.42 17.38
C GLY A 189 30.90 4.61 18.14
N ASP A 190 31.96 4.82 17.36
CA ASP A 190 33.34 4.84 17.85
C ASP A 190 33.73 6.20 18.43
N ASN A 191 33.00 7.25 18.05
CA ASN A 191 33.22 8.62 18.53
C ASN A 191 31.92 9.31 18.94
N ARG A 192 32.04 10.46 19.61
CA ARG A 192 30.89 11.16 20.22
C ARG A 192 29.90 11.71 19.17
N ASP A 193 30.34 12.13 17.99
CA ASP A 193 29.44 12.60 16.93
C ASP A 193 28.63 11.45 16.34
N GLU A 194 29.25 10.28 16.13
CA GLU A 194 28.55 9.04 15.74
C GLU A 194 27.55 8.60 16.80
N GLN A 195 27.94 8.65 18.08
CA GLN A 195 27.07 8.28 19.20
C GLN A 195 25.85 9.20 19.28
N PHE A 196 26.03 10.52 19.20
CA PHE A 196 24.91 11.46 19.12
C PHE A 196 24.02 11.17 17.92
N PHE A 197 24.62 10.95 16.74
CA PHE A 197 23.87 10.65 15.53
C PHE A 197 23.03 9.39 15.69
N HIS A 198 23.62 8.27 16.10
CA HIS A 198 22.92 6.99 16.16
C HIS A 198 21.86 6.94 17.27
N VAL A 199 22.11 7.56 18.44
CA VAL A 199 21.11 7.68 19.51
C VAL A 199 19.94 8.57 19.07
N ALA A 200 20.23 9.74 18.48
CA ALA A 200 19.18 10.63 17.97
C ALA A 200 18.39 9.99 16.84
N LEU A 201 19.06 9.24 15.95
CA LEU A 201 18.42 8.53 14.85
C LEU A 201 17.44 7.47 15.36
N GLU A 202 17.79 6.68 16.37
CA GLU A 202 16.89 5.67 16.96
C GLU A 202 15.64 6.31 17.58
N LEU A 203 15.80 7.44 18.29
CA LEU A 203 14.68 8.23 18.80
C LEU A 203 13.80 8.75 17.65
N CYS A 204 14.42 9.34 16.62
CA CYS A 204 13.70 9.87 15.45
C CYS A 204 12.91 8.79 14.72
N ILE A 205 13.50 7.59 14.53
CA ILE A 205 12.83 6.45 13.90
C ILE A 205 11.60 6.05 14.72
N THR A 206 11.75 5.96 16.04
CA THR A 206 10.64 5.63 16.96
C THR A 206 9.51 6.64 16.84
N TRP A 207 9.84 7.94 16.87
CA TRP A 207 8.85 9.01 16.77
C TRP A 207 8.18 9.07 15.40
N VAL A 208 8.94 8.98 14.32
CA VAL A 208 8.40 8.97 12.95
C VAL A 208 7.50 7.75 12.74
N ASN A 209 7.86 6.58 13.28
CA ASN A 209 7.03 5.38 13.25
C ASN A 209 5.68 5.61 13.92
N ARG A 210 5.68 6.22 15.12
CA ARG A 210 4.43 6.60 15.80
C ARG A 210 3.59 7.59 14.97
N VAL A 211 4.20 8.61 14.37
CA VAL A 211 3.48 9.60 13.55
C VAL A 211 2.88 8.96 12.30
N LEU A 212 3.64 8.13 11.58
CA LEU A 212 3.17 7.45 10.37
C LEU A 212 2.06 6.44 10.70
N PHE A 213 2.19 5.70 11.81
CA PHE A 213 1.13 4.84 12.31
C PHE A 213 -0.14 5.64 12.66
N LEU A 214 0.00 6.79 13.33
CA LEU A 214 -1.14 7.66 13.62
C LEU A 214 -1.85 8.12 12.34
N LYS A 215 -1.10 8.39 11.26
CA LYS A 215 -1.68 8.81 9.99
C LYS A 215 -2.45 7.68 9.29
N LEU A 216 -1.92 6.46 9.29
CA LEU A 216 -2.65 5.26 8.85
C LEU A 216 -3.93 5.05 9.67
N LEU A 217 -3.82 5.15 11.00
CA LEU A 217 -4.95 4.99 11.90
C LEU A 217 -6.02 6.06 11.65
N GLU A 218 -5.61 7.32 11.50
CA GLU A 218 -6.51 8.41 11.17
C GLU A 218 -7.29 8.12 9.88
N ALA A 219 -6.59 7.71 8.82
CA ALA A 219 -7.21 7.37 7.55
C ALA A 219 -8.26 6.27 7.72
N GLN A 220 -7.92 5.18 8.41
CA GLN A 220 -8.86 4.08 8.68
C GLN A 220 -10.08 4.53 9.50
N VAL A 221 -9.87 5.31 10.56
CA VAL A 221 -10.98 5.82 11.39
C VAL A 221 -11.88 6.73 10.57
N VAL A 222 -11.33 7.60 9.73
CA VAL A 222 -12.12 8.46 8.82
C VAL A 222 -12.93 7.61 7.85
N THR A 223 -12.33 6.58 7.23
CA THR A 223 -13.02 5.64 6.33
C THR A 223 -14.18 4.94 7.05
N TYR A 224 -13.97 4.40 8.24
CA TYR A 224 -15.03 3.72 9.02
C TYR A 224 -16.20 4.64 9.42
N HIS A 225 -16.00 5.96 9.38
CA HIS A 225 -17.02 6.96 9.69
C HIS A 225 -17.46 7.73 8.44
N GLY A 226 -17.44 7.08 7.27
CA GLY A 226 -18.00 7.61 6.03
C GLY A 226 -17.29 8.86 5.51
N GLY A 227 -15.97 8.95 5.70
CA GLY A 227 -15.15 10.07 5.20
C GLY A 227 -15.25 11.34 6.06
N SER A 228 -15.87 11.28 7.24
CA SER A 228 -16.06 12.46 8.09
C SER A 228 -14.75 13.02 8.62
N LYS A 229 -14.42 14.26 8.22
CA LYS A 229 -13.25 15.01 8.71
C LYS A 229 -13.28 15.28 10.22
N ALA A 230 -14.41 15.12 10.91
CA ALA A 230 -14.46 15.25 12.37
C ALA A 230 -13.60 14.19 13.10
N HIS A 231 -13.24 13.12 12.40
CA HIS A 231 -12.39 12.05 12.92
C HIS A 231 -10.90 12.26 12.63
N THR A 232 -10.50 13.32 11.92
CA THR A 232 -9.08 13.68 11.80
C THR A 232 -8.57 14.23 13.14
N PHE A 233 -7.35 13.86 13.49
CA PHE A 233 -6.70 14.25 14.74
C PHE A 233 -5.21 14.62 14.62
N LEU A 234 -4.54 14.29 13.51
CA LEU A 234 -3.11 14.51 13.30
C LEU A 234 -2.87 15.71 12.38
N HIS A 235 -3.26 16.90 12.84
CA HIS A 235 -3.07 18.15 12.12
C HIS A 235 -2.82 19.31 13.09
N SER A 236 -2.24 20.41 12.60
CA SER A 236 -1.79 21.57 13.39
C SER A 236 -2.89 22.24 14.23
N GLY A 237 -4.16 22.06 13.88
CA GLY A 237 -5.31 22.56 14.66
C GLY A 237 -5.60 21.74 15.93
N ARG A 238 -5.27 20.45 15.93
CA ARG A 238 -5.53 19.54 17.07
C ARG A 238 -4.26 19.12 17.79
N VAL A 239 -3.12 19.09 17.12
CA VAL A 239 -1.78 18.85 17.68
C VAL A 239 -0.92 20.04 17.28
N ARG A 240 -0.70 20.99 18.19
CA ARG A 240 -0.10 22.29 17.84
C ARG A 240 1.42 22.29 18.00
N ASN A 241 1.93 21.45 18.88
CA ASN A 241 3.33 21.43 19.29
C ASN A 241 3.76 20.01 19.67
N TYR A 242 5.05 19.85 20.02
CA TYR A 242 5.58 18.53 20.37
C TYR A 242 5.06 18.01 21.71
N ASP A 243 4.64 18.89 22.63
CA ASP A 243 3.94 18.49 23.87
C ASP A 243 2.61 17.81 23.57
N ASP A 244 1.80 18.41 22.69
CA ASP A 244 0.52 17.85 22.27
C ASP A 244 0.71 16.48 21.59
N LEU A 245 1.77 16.35 20.78
CA LEU A 245 2.11 15.09 20.11
C LEU A 245 2.56 14.02 21.12
N ASN A 246 3.36 14.42 22.12
CA ASN A 246 3.78 13.55 23.22
C ASN A 246 2.58 13.06 24.06
N SER A 247 1.63 13.95 24.36
CA SER A 247 0.37 13.58 25.03
C SER A 247 -0.45 12.61 24.18
N LEU A 248 -0.52 12.81 22.87
CA LEU A 248 -1.21 11.88 21.96
C LEU A 248 -0.57 10.48 22.00
N PHE A 249 0.77 10.39 22.06
CA PHE A 249 1.45 9.10 22.21
C PHE A 249 1.12 8.43 23.54
N PHE A 250 1.44 9.08 24.66
CA PHE A 250 1.54 8.40 25.95
C PHE A 250 0.32 8.56 26.86
N GLN A 251 -0.53 9.54 26.61
CA GLN A 251 -1.73 9.80 27.42
C GLN A 251 -3.03 9.42 26.70
N VAL A 252 -2.98 9.22 25.38
CA VAL A 252 -4.15 8.84 24.57
C VAL A 252 -3.99 7.42 24.00
N LEU A 253 -2.93 7.15 23.22
CA LEU A 253 -2.77 5.84 22.58
C LEU A 253 -2.23 4.74 23.50
N ALA A 254 -1.40 5.09 24.48
CA ALA A 254 -0.93 4.14 25.49
C ALA A 254 -1.95 3.89 26.63
N ARG A 255 -3.10 4.57 26.64
CA ARG A 255 -4.09 4.52 27.73
C ARG A 255 -5.47 4.12 27.23
N LYS A 256 -6.14 3.25 27.99
CA LYS A 256 -7.53 2.89 27.71
C LYS A 256 -8.43 4.12 27.85
N PRO A 257 -9.56 4.23 27.11
CA PRO A 257 -10.42 5.42 27.15
C PRO A 257 -10.87 5.81 28.56
N GLN A 258 -11.13 4.82 29.44
CA GLN A 258 -11.56 5.04 30.82
C GLN A 258 -10.43 5.54 31.74
N GLU A 259 -9.16 5.40 31.33
CA GLU A 259 -7.97 5.82 32.09
C GLU A 259 -7.46 7.20 31.64
N ARG A 260 -8.06 7.79 30.60
CA ARG A 260 -7.68 9.10 30.07
C ARG A 260 -8.14 10.20 31.02
N SER A 261 -7.33 11.25 31.15
CA SER A 261 -7.76 12.46 31.85
C SER A 261 -8.94 13.13 31.13
N THR A 262 -9.73 13.93 31.85
CA THR A 262 -10.88 14.66 31.28
C THR A 262 -10.47 15.49 30.07
N SER A 263 -9.34 16.21 30.15
CA SER A 263 -8.85 17.04 29.05
C SER A 263 -8.47 16.22 27.80
N MET A 264 -7.88 15.03 27.98
CA MET A 264 -7.54 14.15 26.86
C MET A 264 -8.77 13.46 26.27
N ALA A 265 -9.75 13.11 27.10
CA ALA A 265 -11.01 12.53 26.65
C ALA A 265 -11.82 13.54 25.81
N GLU A 266 -11.88 14.81 26.22
CA GLU A 266 -12.55 15.87 25.45
C GLU A 266 -11.82 16.15 24.14
N ARG A 267 -10.49 16.27 24.18
CA ARG A 267 -9.70 16.65 23.00
C ARG A 267 -9.52 15.50 22.01
N PHE A 268 -9.41 14.25 22.47
CA PHE A 268 -9.09 13.08 21.64
C PHE A 268 -10.06 11.90 21.84
N GLY A 269 -11.31 12.17 22.22
CA GLY A 269 -12.33 11.14 22.47
C GLY A 269 -12.59 10.21 21.29
N ASN A 270 -12.43 10.72 20.06
CA ASN A 270 -12.62 9.94 18.82
C ASN A 270 -11.42 9.06 18.46
N VAL A 271 -10.30 9.17 19.19
CA VAL A 271 -9.10 8.38 18.92
C VAL A 271 -9.21 7.02 19.64
N PRO A 272 -9.19 5.89 18.92
CA PRO A 272 -9.34 4.57 19.51
C PRO A 272 -8.10 4.21 20.36
N TYR A 273 -8.26 3.24 21.25
CA TYR A 273 -7.15 2.62 21.96
C TYR A 273 -6.74 1.34 21.24
N LEU A 274 -5.43 1.14 21.01
CA LEU A 274 -4.93 0.06 20.17
C LEU A 274 -4.04 -0.97 20.87
N ASN A 275 -3.96 -0.96 22.21
CA ASN A 275 -3.15 -1.92 22.98
C ASN A 275 -1.79 -2.23 22.33
N SER A 276 -1.12 -1.19 21.84
CA SER A 276 0.08 -1.31 21.03
C SER A 276 1.28 -0.84 21.85
N SER A 277 2.27 -1.73 21.98
CA SER A 277 3.55 -1.40 22.62
C SER A 277 4.30 -0.30 21.88
N LEU A 278 3.94 -0.01 20.62
CA LEU A 278 4.50 1.12 19.86
C LEU A 278 4.36 2.45 20.60
N PHE A 279 3.30 2.62 21.40
CA PHE A 279 3.03 3.86 22.15
C PHE A 279 3.44 3.78 23.62
N GLU A 280 4.03 2.67 24.07
CA GLU A 280 4.70 2.65 25.36
C GLU A 280 6.04 3.40 25.25
N PRO A 281 6.46 4.16 26.27
CA PRO A 281 7.78 4.76 26.29
C PRO A 281 8.87 3.70 26.15
N THR A 282 9.84 3.94 25.27
CA THR A 282 11.00 3.05 25.17
C THR A 282 11.99 3.32 26.30
N GLU A 283 12.86 2.35 26.57
CA GLU A 283 13.94 2.55 27.54
C GLU A 283 14.87 3.71 27.15
N LEU A 284 15.12 3.88 25.84
CA LEU A 284 15.92 4.98 25.33
C LEU A 284 15.26 6.33 25.61
N GLU A 285 13.95 6.46 25.36
CA GLU A 285 13.21 7.69 25.67
C GLU A 285 13.22 8.02 27.16
N HIS A 286 13.02 7.01 28.02
CA HIS A 286 13.08 7.17 29.47
C HIS A 286 14.43 7.70 29.95
N ARG A 287 15.53 7.21 29.37
CA ARG A 287 16.89 7.59 29.76
C ARG A 287 17.33 8.93 29.18
N THR A 288 16.84 9.25 27.98
CA THR A 288 17.33 10.38 27.20
C THR A 288 16.28 11.48 27.09
N LEU A 289 15.47 11.45 26.03
CA LEU A 289 14.55 12.49 25.61
C LEU A 289 13.22 11.89 25.17
N PHE A 290 12.16 12.61 25.50
CA PHE A 290 10.85 12.45 24.88
C PHE A 290 10.71 13.46 23.74
N ILE A 291 9.78 13.22 22.82
CA ILE A 291 9.55 14.13 21.68
C ILE A 291 9.16 15.55 22.15
N SER A 292 8.51 15.68 23.31
CA SER A 292 8.16 16.97 23.91
C SER A 292 9.38 17.84 24.28
N ASN A 293 10.59 17.26 24.31
CA ASN A 293 11.81 18.05 24.53
C ASN A 293 12.27 18.83 23.29
N LEU A 294 11.70 18.57 22.11
CA LEU A 294 12.06 19.28 20.89
C LEU A 294 11.51 20.72 20.93
N ALA A 295 12.26 21.64 20.33
CA ALA A 295 11.85 23.04 20.28
C ALA A 295 10.73 23.23 19.26
N ASP A 296 9.66 23.89 19.69
CA ASP A 296 8.54 24.22 18.82
C ASP A 296 8.90 25.30 17.78
N GLU A 297 8.10 25.37 16.72
CA GLU A 297 8.08 26.45 15.72
C GLU A 297 9.40 26.74 14.97
N GLN A 298 10.39 25.85 15.04
CA GLN A 298 11.64 26.02 14.30
C GLN A 298 11.40 25.95 12.78
N PRO A 299 11.86 26.96 12.01
CA PRO A 299 11.63 27.00 10.58
C PRO A 299 12.52 25.99 9.84
N LEU A 300 11.90 25.06 9.13
CA LEU A 300 12.55 24.09 8.26
C LEU A 300 12.31 24.48 6.79
N PRO A 301 13.36 24.59 5.94
CA PRO A 301 13.18 24.82 4.52
C PRO A 301 12.36 23.71 3.86
N LEU A 302 11.54 24.06 2.88
CA LEU A 302 10.82 23.08 2.08
C LEU A 302 11.78 22.33 1.16
N HIS A 303 11.58 21.02 1.02
CA HIS A 303 12.34 20.22 0.08
C HIS A 303 12.15 20.72 -1.36
N LYS A 304 13.22 20.74 -2.16
CA LYS A 304 13.20 21.24 -3.56
C LYS A 304 12.15 20.58 -4.46
N ALA A 305 11.79 19.34 -4.14
CA ALA A 305 10.79 18.55 -4.85
C ALA A 305 9.56 18.29 -3.99
N THR A 306 9.24 19.21 -3.08
CA THR A 306 8.10 19.06 -2.16
C THR A 306 6.81 18.73 -2.89
N VAL A 307 6.03 17.83 -2.30
CA VAL A 307 4.68 17.50 -2.75
C VAL A 307 3.71 18.68 -2.57
N LEU A 308 4.03 19.60 -1.65
CA LEU A 308 3.17 20.72 -1.29
C LEU A 308 3.04 21.72 -2.43
N LYS A 309 1.81 22.08 -2.76
CA LYS A 309 1.47 23.04 -3.81
C LYS A 309 0.55 24.14 -3.28
N ASP A 310 0.56 25.28 -3.95
CA ASP A 310 -0.43 26.34 -3.75
C ASP A 310 -1.74 26.05 -4.51
N ASP A 311 -2.74 26.92 -4.34
CA ASP A 311 -4.04 26.83 -5.02
C ASP A 311 -3.94 26.89 -6.54
N ARG A 312 -2.80 27.32 -7.09
CA ARG A 312 -2.51 27.36 -8.53
C ARG A 312 -1.70 26.14 -8.99
N LEU A 313 -1.62 25.10 -8.16
CA LEU A 313 -0.88 23.86 -8.38
C LEU A 313 0.65 24.04 -8.54
N LYS A 314 1.19 25.19 -8.14
CA LYS A 314 2.62 25.46 -8.17
C LYS A 314 3.25 24.95 -6.87
N ARG A 315 4.40 24.27 -6.97
CA ARG A 315 5.13 23.81 -5.78
C ARG A 315 5.48 24.98 -4.87
N LEU A 316 5.28 24.77 -3.57
CA LEU A 316 5.66 25.73 -2.55
C LEU A 316 7.18 25.84 -2.41
N SER A 317 7.65 26.97 -1.90
CA SER A 317 9.04 27.26 -1.59
C SER A 317 9.12 28.14 -0.35
N GLY A 318 10.26 28.12 0.36
CA GLY A 318 10.45 28.88 1.59
C GLY A 318 10.63 27.94 2.77
N THR A 319 10.17 28.35 3.95
CA THR A 319 10.26 27.59 5.21
C THR A 319 8.89 27.43 5.84
N LEU A 320 8.73 26.38 6.65
CA LEU A 320 7.58 26.16 7.51
C LEU A 320 8.05 25.72 8.90
N PRO A 321 7.27 25.95 9.98
CA PRO A 321 7.50 25.27 11.25
C PRO A 321 7.62 23.76 11.03
N ALA A 322 8.65 23.12 11.58
CA ALA A 322 8.98 21.72 11.27
C ALA A 322 7.81 20.73 11.47
N LEU A 323 7.07 20.88 12.57
CA LEU A 323 5.90 20.03 12.86
C LEU A 323 4.74 20.29 11.89
N ASP A 324 4.46 21.56 11.56
CA ASP A 324 3.45 21.92 10.56
C ASP A 324 3.83 21.39 9.17
N TYR A 325 5.11 21.48 8.81
CA TYR A 325 5.62 20.90 7.57
C TYR A 325 5.38 19.39 7.54
N LEU A 326 5.72 18.66 8.62
CA LEU A 326 5.49 17.22 8.70
C LEU A 326 4.01 16.87 8.49
N PHE A 327 3.07 17.54 9.17
CA PHE A 327 1.65 17.25 9.01
C PHE A 327 1.13 17.57 7.61
N ARG A 328 1.47 18.75 7.07
CA ARG A 328 1.06 19.12 5.71
C ARG A 328 1.63 18.16 4.66
N PHE A 329 2.88 17.73 4.85
CA PHE A 329 3.51 16.71 4.00
C PHE A 329 2.70 15.41 4.03
N LEU A 330 2.35 14.90 5.20
CA LEU A 330 1.55 13.67 5.34
C LEU A 330 0.13 13.83 4.77
N ASP A 331 -0.51 14.98 4.96
CA ASP A 331 -1.86 15.26 4.44
C ASP A 331 -1.94 15.31 2.90
N ALA A 332 -0.79 15.49 2.24
CA ALA A 332 -0.69 15.50 0.78
C ALA A 332 -0.69 14.10 0.15
N TYR A 333 -0.61 13.04 0.96
CA TYR A 333 -0.69 11.65 0.53
C TYR A 333 -1.96 10.98 1.06
N ASP A 334 -2.37 9.91 0.39
CA ASP A 334 -3.49 9.07 0.81
C ASP A 334 -2.97 7.86 1.58
N PHE A 335 -3.47 7.66 2.79
CA PHE A 335 -3.10 6.56 3.69
C PHE A 335 -4.23 5.55 3.87
N THR A 336 -5.30 5.64 3.06
CA THR A 336 -6.39 4.65 3.06
C THR A 336 -5.92 3.32 2.46
N SER A 337 -6.66 2.23 2.72
CA SER A 337 -6.37 0.89 2.16
C SER A 337 -6.97 0.77 0.76
N GLU A 338 -6.38 -0.06 -0.11
CA GLU A 338 -6.73 -0.21 -1.54
C GLU A 338 -8.20 -0.61 -1.85
N GLY A 339 -9.01 -0.90 -0.84
CA GLY A 339 -10.41 -1.34 -0.99
C GLY A 339 -11.46 -0.23 -1.03
N GLY A 340 -11.09 1.04 -0.88
CA GLY A 340 -12.05 2.15 -1.03
C GLY A 340 -12.36 2.41 -2.51
N GLU A 341 -13.40 1.77 -3.05
CA GLU A 341 -13.95 2.08 -4.38
C GLU A 341 -14.68 3.45 -4.40
N GLU A 342 -14.03 4.51 -3.92
CA GLU A 342 -14.53 5.88 -4.03
C GLU A 342 -13.72 6.64 -5.08
N VAL A 343 -14.42 7.39 -5.94
CA VAL A 343 -13.78 8.28 -6.93
C VAL A 343 -13.06 9.39 -6.17
N GLN A 344 -11.73 9.35 -6.17
CA GLN A 344 -10.91 10.38 -5.54
C GLN A 344 -10.85 11.64 -6.43
N GLU A 345 -11.39 12.76 -5.94
CA GLU A 345 -11.28 14.07 -6.62
C GLU A 345 -9.83 14.62 -6.62
N GLU A 346 -9.07 14.34 -5.55
CA GLU A 346 -7.66 14.70 -5.44
C GLU A 346 -6.81 13.50 -5.87
N ASN A 347 -5.98 13.66 -6.91
CA ASN A 347 -4.97 12.68 -7.32
C ASN A 347 -3.83 12.59 -6.28
N LYS A 348 -4.14 12.18 -5.05
CA LYS A 348 -3.16 11.86 -4.02
C LYS A 348 -2.52 10.52 -4.34
N ARG A 349 -1.25 10.41 -3.97
CA ARG A 349 -0.54 9.14 -4.11
C ARG A 349 -0.82 8.30 -2.87
N LEU A 350 -1.16 7.04 -3.09
CA LEU A 350 -1.39 6.06 -2.05
C LEU A 350 -0.07 5.68 -1.36
N ILE A 351 -0.08 5.64 -0.03
CA ILE A 351 0.99 5.16 0.82
C ILE A 351 0.40 4.09 1.73
N ASN A 352 0.54 2.82 1.34
CA ASN A 352 0.06 1.68 2.13
C ASN A 352 1.05 1.30 3.25
N ALA A 353 0.64 0.38 4.14
CA ALA A 353 1.47 -0.09 5.24
C ALA A 353 2.76 -0.77 4.77
N SER A 354 2.72 -1.47 3.63
CA SER A 354 3.86 -2.15 3.04
C SER A 354 4.95 -1.17 2.58
N VAL A 355 4.58 -0.05 1.94
CA VAL A 355 5.50 1.02 1.55
C VAL A 355 6.19 1.61 2.79
N LEU A 356 5.44 1.82 3.87
CA LEU A 356 6.01 2.32 5.12
C LEU A 356 7.01 1.31 5.71
N GLY A 357 6.69 0.01 5.66
CA GLY A 357 7.62 -1.06 6.01
C GLY A 357 8.96 -0.94 5.27
N LEU A 358 8.92 -0.78 3.95
CA LEU A 358 10.12 -0.60 3.12
C LEU A 358 10.91 0.67 3.46
N ILE A 359 10.23 1.77 3.76
CA ILE A 359 10.87 3.01 4.20
C ILE A 359 11.63 2.78 5.49
N PHE A 360 10.98 2.14 6.48
CA PHE A 360 11.63 1.82 7.75
C PHE A 360 12.76 0.82 7.59
N GLU A 361 12.66 -0.15 6.70
CA GLU A 361 13.77 -1.05 6.38
C GLU A 361 14.99 -0.31 5.86
N LYS A 362 14.77 0.63 4.93
CA LYS A 362 15.86 1.43 4.39
C LYS A 362 16.48 2.29 5.48
N ILE A 363 15.65 2.96 6.28
CA ILE A 363 16.08 3.81 7.39
C ILE A 363 16.79 3.01 8.48
N ASN A 364 16.33 1.81 8.85
CA ASN A 364 16.94 0.92 9.83
C ASN A 364 18.18 0.18 9.30
N GLY A 365 18.18 -0.16 8.01
CA GLY A 365 19.27 -0.83 7.31
C GLY A 365 20.45 0.07 6.98
N TYR A 366 20.53 1.25 7.59
CA TYR A 366 21.52 2.29 7.31
C TYR A 366 22.98 1.86 7.56
N LYS A 367 23.24 0.80 8.35
CA LYS A 367 24.58 0.21 8.53
C LYS A 367 24.90 -0.94 7.58
N ASP A 368 23.94 -1.84 7.31
CA ASP A 368 24.25 -3.15 6.70
C ASP A 368 23.74 -3.33 5.26
N GLY A 369 22.90 -2.40 4.76
CA GLY A 369 22.28 -2.52 3.45
C GLY A 369 21.34 -3.71 3.40
N SER A 370 20.14 -3.54 3.98
CA SER A 370 19.07 -4.53 3.93
C SER A 370 18.61 -4.78 2.49
N PHE A 371 18.53 -6.06 2.11
CA PHE A 371 18.00 -6.49 0.82
C PHE A 371 16.58 -7.00 1.02
N PHE A 372 15.65 -6.36 0.33
CA PHE A 372 14.24 -6.75 0.31
C PHE A 372 14.06 -8.14 -0.30
N THR A 373 13.27 -8.99 0.36
CA THR A 373 12.74 -10.21 -0.24
C THR A 373 11.39 -9.86 -0.86
N PRO A 374 11.22 -9.93 -2.20
CA PRO A 374 9.95 -9.65 -2.86
C PRO A 374 8.75 -10.35 -2.22
N GLY A 375 7.61 -9.66 -2.09
CA GLY A 375 6.40 -10.17 -1.43
C GLY A 375 5.91 -11.52 -1.98
N PHE A 376 6.05 -11.75 -3.29
CA PHE A 376 5.70 -13.05 -3.87
C PHE A 376 6.59 -14.20 -3.37
N ILE A 377 7.84 -13.93 -3.02
CA ILE A 377 8.78 -14.92 -2.46
C ILE A 377 8.44 -15.18 -1.00
N THR A 378 8.21 -14.15 -0.19
CA THR A 378 7.82 -14.33 1.23
C THR A 378 6.50 -15.08 1.33
N MET A 379 5.49 -14.69 0.55
CA MET A 379 4.20 -15.39 0.44
C MET A 379 4.39 -16.87 0.07
N TYR A 380 5.15 -17.16 -1.00
CA TYR A 380 5.42 -18.54 -1.42
C TYR A 380 6.11 -19.35 -0.31
N MET A 381 7.17 -18.81 0.30
CA MET A 381 7.91 -19.48 1.36
C MET A 381 7.04 -19.74 2.60
N CYS A 382 6.24 -18.75 3.01
CA CYS A 382 5.32 -18.90 4.14
C CYS A 382 4.26 -19.96 3.85
N ARG A 383 3.67 -19.99 2.66
CA ARG A 383 2.70 -21.02 2.24
C ARG A 383 3.30 -22.43 2.29
N GLU A 384 4.48 -22.62 1.70
CA GLU A 384 5.16 -23.91 1.65
C GLU A 384 5.66 -24.38 3.03
N ALA A 385 5.96 -23.45 3.95
CA ALA A 385 6.40 -23.79 5.30
C ALA A 385 5.23 -24.04 6.27
N LEU A 386 4.19 -23.20 6.23
CA LEU A 386 3.12 -23.19 7.23
C LEU A 386 2.10 -24.29 6.99
N ARG A 387 1.72 -24.59 5.73
CA ARG A 387 0.72 -25.65 5.46
C ARG A 387 1.16 -27.02 5.99
N PRO A 388 2.40 -27.49 5.74
CA PRO A 388 2.88 -28.74 6.35
C PRO A 388 3.01 -28.64 7.87
N ALA A 389 3.39 -27.49 8.42
CA ALA A 389 3.49 -27.30 9.87
C ALA A 389 2.12 -27.42 10.56
N VAL A 390 1.09 -26.79 9.98
CA VAL A 390 -0.30 -26.90 10.44
C VAL A 390 -0.78 -28.35 10.36
N LEU A 391 -0.61 -29.02 9.22
CA LEU A 391 -1.02 -30.42 9.06
C LEU A 391 -0.37 -31.35 10.10
N ARG A 392 0.95 -31.22 10.32
CA ARG A 392 1.67 -31.98 11.36
C ARG A 392 1.12 -31.70 12.76
N ARG A 393 0.77 -30.44 13.06
CA ARG A 393 0.23 -30.05 14.36
C ARG A 393 -1.14 -30.70 14.64
N PHE A 394 -2.01 -30.75 13.62
CA PHE A 394 -3.30 -31.43 13.72
C PHE A 394 -3.14 -32.95 13.81
N ASN A 395 -2.29 -33.55 12.97
CA ASN A 395 -2.05 -35.00 13.00
C ASN A 395 -1.50 -35.46 14.36
N ALA A 396 -0.58 -34.72 14.97
CA ALA A 396 -0.10 -35.03 16.31
C ALA A 396 -1.21 -34.99 17.38
N ALA A 397 -2.20 -34.09 17.24
CA ALA A 397 -3.35 -34.05 18.13
C ALA A 397 -4.30 -35.25 17.88
N PHE A 398 -4.59 -35.57 16.62
CA PHE A 398 -5.40 -36.73 16.26
C PHE A 398 -4.79 -38.05 16.71
N GLU A 399 -3.47 -38.21 16.57
CA GLU A 399 -2.75 -39.40 17.04
C GLU A 399 -2.84 -39.56 18.56
N ALA A 400 -2.74 -38.46 19.32
CA ALA A 400 -2.91 -38.47 20.77
C ALA A 400 -4.31 -38.90 21.21
N GLU A 401 -5.32 -38.68 20.35
CA GLU A 401 -6.71 -39.13 20.53
C GLU A 401 -7.00 -40.51 19.92
N GLY A 402 -5.98 -41.19 19.36
CA GLY A 402 -6.11 -42.51 18.75
C GLY A 402 -6.76 -42.52 17.36
N ALA A 403 -6.83 -41.37 16.70
CA ALA A 403 -7.46 -41.22 15.40
C ALA A 403 -6.44 -41.17 14.25
N LYS A 404 -6.85 -41.61 13.05
CA LYS A 404 -5.98 -41.71 11.86
C LYS A 404 -5.42 -40.34 11.46
N ALA A 405 -4.17 -40.25 11.00
CA ALA A 405 -3.63 -39.01 10.42
C ALA A 405 -4.29 -38.66 9.06
N CYS A 406 -4.42 -37.36 8.78
CA CYS A 406 -4.80 -36.82 7.48
C CYS A 406 -3.59 -36.78 6.55
N ALA A 407 -3.76 -37.19 5.29
CA ALA A 407 -2.70 -37.21 4.29
C ALA A 407 -2.36 -35.82 3.74
N ASP A 408 -3.36 -34.97 3.58
CA ASP A 408 -3.22 -33.63 3.02
C ASP A 408 -4.17 -32.61 3.68
N PHE A 409 -4.12 -31.38 3.18
CA PHE A 409 -4.89 -30.26 3.70
C PHE A 409 -6.40 -30.36 3.37
N ASN A 410 -6.77 -31.04 2.28
CA ASN A 410 -8.18 -31.25 1.93
C ASN A 410 -8.82 -32.25 2.90
N GLU A 411 -8.13 -33.36 3.19
CA GLU A 411 -8.58 -34.32 4.21
C GLU A 411 -8.69 -33.67 5.59
N LEU A 412 -7.76 -32.76 5.93
CA LEU A 412 -7.83 -32.01 7.17
C LEU A 412 -9.07 -31.11 7.22
N ARG A 413 -9.32 -30.34 6.15
CA ARG A 413 -10.49 -29.46 6.03
C ARG A 413 -11.80 -30.23 6.17
N ASP A 414 -11.93 -31.35 5.47
CA ASP A 414 -13.16 -32.14 5.44
C ASP A 414 -13.43 -32.82 6.80
N ARG A 415 -12.39 -33.01 7.61
CA ARG A 415 -12.47 -33.62 8.93
C ARG A 415 -12.78 -32.63 10.06
N ILE A 416 -12.33 -31.38 9.96
CA ILE A 416 -12.53 -30.41 11.02
C ILE A 416 -14.03 -30.11 11.16
N ASP A 417 -14.57 -30.40 12.34
CA ASP A 417 -15.96 -30.08 12.67
C ASP A 417 -16.13 -28.56 12.84
N SER A 418 -17.21 -28.04 12.26
CA SER A 418 -17.62 -26.64 12.33
C SER A 418 -18.33 -26.27 13.65
N GLY A 419 -18.58 -27.25 14.53
CA GLY A 419 -19.08 -27.06 15.88
C GLY A 419 -18.21 -26.09 16.71
N ARG A 420 -18.83 -25.37 17.65
CA ARG A 420 -18.16 -24.31 18.44
C ARG A 420 -16.94 -24.83 19.19
N GLU A 421 -17.05 -25.98 19.85
CA GLU A 421 -15.97 -26.56 20.65
C GLU A 421 -14.82 -27.08 19.78
N ALA A 422 -15.15 -27.83 18.73
CA ALA A 422 -14.15 -28.34 17.77
C ALA A 422 -13.38 -27.20 17.08
N ARG A 423 -14.09 -26.14 16.68
CA ARG A 423 -13.48 -24.91 16.13
C ARG A 423 -12.57 -24.21 17.14
N ALA A 424 -12.95 -24.14 18.41
CA ALA A 424 -12.11 -23.57 19.46
C ALA A 424 -10.82 -24.40 19.66
N ALA A 425 -10.94 -25.73 19.70
CA ALA A 425 -9.80 -26.64 19.78
C ALA A 425 -8.86 -26.50 18.57
N ALA A 426 -9.43 -26.46 17.36
CA ALA A 426 -8.68 -26.23 16.12
C ALA A 426 -7.93 -24.88 16.12
N ASN A 427 -8.58 -23.80 16.58
CA ASN A 427 -7.91 -22.51 16.73
C ASN A 427 -6.76 -22.58 17.74
N ALA A 428 -6.93 -23.28 18.87
CA ALA A 428 -5.89 -23.42 19.87
C ALA A 428 -4.65 -24.14 19.33
N LEU A 429 -4.84 -25.16 18.47
CA LEU A 429 -3.74 -25.86 17.80
C LEU A 429 -2.91 -24.92 16.91
N ILE A 430 -3.57 -24.12 16.08
CA ILE A 430 -2.90 -23.15 15.20
C ILE A 430 -2.27 -22.02 16.01
N ASN A 431 -2.97 -21.46 16.99
CA ASN A 431 -2.46 -20.40 17.86
C ASN A 431 -1.24 -20.85 18.69
N GLY A 432 -1.10 -22.16 18.92
CA GLY A 432 0.05 -22.73 19.62
C GLY A 432 1.31 -22.88 18.75
N LEU A 433 1.24 -22.60 17.44
CA LEU A 433 2.40 -22.63 16.56
C LEU A 433 3.36 -21.48 16.93
N ARG A 434 4.66 -21.80 16.93
CA ARG A 434 5.73 -20.81 17.15
C ARG A 434 6.55 -20.68 15.88
N ILE A 435 6.68 -19.46 15.39
CA ILE A 435 7.43 -19.10 14.19
C ILE A 435 8.59 -18.21 14.64
N CYS A 436 9.77 -18.43 14.09
CA CYS A 436 10.98 -17.68 14.40
C CYS A 436 11.70 -17.31 13.11
N ASP A 437 11.94 -16.02 12.92
CA ASP A 437 12.86 -15.51 11.92
C ASP A 437 14.10 -14.95 12.64
N PRO A 438 15.25 -15.65 12.61
CA PRO A 438 16.45 -15.22 13.31
C PRO A 438 17.14 -14.01 12.66
N ALA A 439 16.72 -13.61 11.45
CA ALA A 439 17.25 -12.47 10.70
C ALA A 439 16.10 -11.57 10.19
N VAL A 440 15.15 -11.31 11.09
CA VAL A 440 13.83 -10.73 10.81
C VAL A 440 13.81 -9.43 9.99
N GLY A 441 14.86 -8.61 10.06
CA GLY A 441 14.90 -7.33 9.33
C GLY A 441 13.67 -6.46 9.68
N SER A 442 12.84 -6.14 8.69
CA SER A 442 11.52 -5.48 8.88
C SER A 442 10.48 -6.27 9.63
N GLY A 443 10.60 -7.60 9.63
CA GLY A 443 9.49 -8.48 9.98
C GLY A 443 8.54 -8.79 8.83
N HIS A 444 8.88 -8.48 7.57
CA HIS A 444 8.02 -8.79 6.43
C HIS A 444 7.63 -10.28 6.37
N PHE A 445 8.58 -11.20 6.58
CA PHE A 445 8.31 -12.64 6.69
C PHE A 445 7.30 -12.99 7.81
N LEU A 446 7.33 -12.28 8.94
CA LEU A 446 6.39 -12.51 10.03
C LEU A 446 4.99 -12.00 9.68
N VAL A 447 4.89 -10.91 8.93
CA VAL A 447 3.63 -10.40 8.39
C VAL A 447 3.05 -11.37 7.35
N SER A 448 3.84 -11.81 6.36
CA SER A 448 3.41 -12.81 5.38
C SER A 448 2.99 -14.13 6.05
N ALA A 449 3.71 -14.54 7.10
CA ALA A 449 3.36 -15.73 7.88
C ALA A 449 2.03 -15.56 8.63
N LEU A 450 1.76 -14.37 9.20
CA LEU A 450 0.49 -14.05 9.83
C LEU A 450 -0.65 -14.07 8.81
N ASN A 451 -0.44 -13.48 7.63
CA ASN A 451 -1.42 -13.46 6.54
C ASN A 451 -1.77 -14.90 6.09
N GLU A 452 -0.77 -15.75 5.84
CA GLU A 452 -1.00 -17.15 5.46
C GLU A 452 -1.70 -17.94 6.59
N LEU A 453 -1.37 -17.71 7.86
CA LEU A 453 -2.07 -18.35 8.99
C LEU A 453 -3.56 -17.95 9.05
N ILE A 454 -3.89 -16.69 8.77
CA ILE A 454 -5.28 -16.22 8.71
C ILE A 454 -6.02 -16.86 7.53
N ALA A 455 -5.38 -16.91 6.36
CA ALA A 455 -5.95 -17.57 5.18
C ALA A 455 -6.17 -19.08 5.43
N ILE A 456 -5.21 -19.78 6.05
CA ILE A 456 -5.36 -21.19 6.49
C ILE A 456 -6.56 -21.33 7.42
N LYS A 457 -6.74 -20.46 8.41
CA LYS A 457 -7.91 -20.51 9.31
C LYS A 457 -9.22 -20.29 8.56
N SER A 458 -9.23 -19.42 7.56
CA SER A 458 -10.38 -19.20 6.68
C SER A 458 -10.70 -20.44 5.86
N GLU A 459 -9.69 -21.04 5.23
CA GLU A 459 -9.81 -22.25 4.40
C GLU A 459 -10.32 -23.46 5.21
N LEU A 460 -9.89 -23.58 6.46
CA LEU A 460 -10.38 -24.60 7.40
C LEU A 460 -11.75 -24.25 8.02
N GLY A 461 -12.30 -23.06 7.76
CA GLY A 461 -13.61 -22.64 8.27
C GLY A 461 -13.66 -22.40 9.78
N ILE A 462 -12.51 -22.14 10.42
CA ILE A 462 -12.41 -22.04 11.88
C ILE A 462 -12.36 -20.61 12.42
N LEU A 463 -12.42 -19.59 11.57
CA LEU A 463 -12.45 -18.19 12.03
C LEU A 463 -13.63 -17.91 12.97
N SER A 464 -13.35 -17.18 14.05
CA SER A 464 -14.28 -17.00 15.17
C SER A 464 -14.22 -15.59 15.74
N HIS A 465 -15.38 -15.03 16.07
CA HIS A 465 -15.50 -13.80 16.87
C HIS A 465 -15.08 -14.06 18.32
N ARG A 466 -14.84 -12.98 19.10
CA ARG A 466 -14.45 -13.07 20.51
C ARG A 466 -15.45 -13.83 21.39
N ASN A 467 -16.73 -13.79 21.04
CA ASN A 467 -17.79 -14.53 21.73
C ASN A 467 -17.88 -16.01 21.30
N GLY A 468 -16.98 -16.47 20.41
CA GLY A 468 -16.94 -17.82 19.88
C GLY A 468 -17.88 -18.08 18.70
N ASP A 469 -18.61 -17.08 18.22
CA ASP A 469 -19.46 -17.23 17.03
C ASP A 469 -18.59 -17.38 15.77
N ARG A 470 -19.09 -18.09 14.76
CA ARG A 470 -18.37 -18.30 13.50
C ARG A 470 -18.41 -17.03 12.68
N VAL A 471 -17.26 -16.65 12.12
CA VAL A 471 -17.21 -15.65 11.06
C VAL A 471 -17.79 -16.32 9.81
N ARG A 472 -18.97 -15.87 9.36
CA ARG A 472 -19.71 -16.43 8.22
C ARG A 472 -19.54 -15.52 6.99
N HIS A 473 -19.78 -16.08 5.80
CA HIS A 473 -19.88 -15.35 4.54
C HIS A 473 -18.63 -14.52 4.19
N GLN A 474 -17.47 -14.90 4.73
CA GLN A 474 -16.23 -14.21 4.47
C GLN A 474 -15.16 -15.22 4.12
N ARG A 475 -14.68 -15.18 2.89
CA ARG A 475 -13.48 -15.91 2.48
C ARG A 475 -12.30 -14.96 2.58
N ILE A 476 -11.30 -15.33 3.38
CA ILE A 476 -10.05 -14.57 3.49
C ILE A 476 -8.96 -15.33 2.73
N ALA A 477 -8.30 -14.63 1.81
CA ALA A 477 -7.18 -15.16 1.03
C ALA A 477 -5.99 -14.19 1.08
N VAL A 478 -4.81 -14.68 0.71
CA VAL A 478 -3.63 -13.82 0.50
C VAL A 478 -3.47 -13.57 -1.00
N GLU A 479 -3.46 -12.30 -1.40
CA GLU A 479 -3.20 -11.87 -2.78
C GLU A 479 -2.20 -10.73 -2.77
N ASN A 480 -1.14 -10.84 -3.59
CA ASN A 480 -0.04 -9.87 -3.62
C ASN A 480 0.54 -9.57 -2.22
N ASP A 481 0.65 -10.60 -1.38
CA ASP A 481 1.10 -10.53 0.02
C ASP A 481 0.21 -9.72 0.98
N GLU A 482 -1.00 -9.35 0.54
CA GLU A 482 -2.02 -8.70 1.37
C GLU A 482 -3.20 -9.64 1.66
N LEU A 483 -3.90 -9.39 2.77
CA LEU A 483 -5.13 -10.10 3.10
C LEU A 483 -6.32 -9.48 2.37
N VAL A 484 -6.96 -10.28 1.51
CA VAL A 484 -8.19 -9.91 0.83
C VAL A 484 -9.36 -10.62 1.50
N VAL A 485 -10.37 -9.85 1.89
CA VAL A 485 -11.63 -10.35 2.45
C VAL A 485 -12.69 -10.27 1.37
N TYR A 486 -13.16 -11.43 0.95
CA TYR A 486 -14.28 -11.58 0.02
C TYR A 486 -15.56 -11.74 0.83
N ASP A 487 -16.51 -10.84 0.62
CA ASP A 487 -17.89 -11.06 1.06
C ASP A 487 -18.52 -12.09 0.12
N GLU A 488 -19.10 -13.15 0.68
CA GLU A 488 -19.83 -14.16 -0.10
C GLU A 488 -21.30 -13.75 -0.31
N GLU A 489 -21.60 -12.44 -0.32
CA GLU A 489 -22.90 -11.92 -0.75
C GLU A 489 -22.93 -11.68 -2.27
N GLU A 490 -23.87 -12.41 -2.91
CA GLU A 490 -24.32 -12.41 -4.30
C GLU A 490 -23.54 -13.29 -5.30
N GLY A 491 -24.12 -14.47 -5.55
CA GLY A 491 -23.98 -15.18 -6.83
C GLY A 491 -25.01 -14.72 -7.85
#